data_AF-A0A425WGI9-F1
#
_entry.id   AF-A0A425WGI9-F1
#
_cell.length_a   1.000
_cell.length_b   1.000
_cell.length_c   1.000
_cell.angle_alpha   90.00
_cell.angle_beta   90.00
_cell.angle_gamma   90.00
#
_symmetry.space_group_name_H-M   'P 1'
#
loop_
_entity.id
_entity.type
_entity.pdbx_description
1 polymer ?
#
loop_
_entity_poly.entity_id
_entity_poly.type
_entity_poly.pdbx_seq_one_letter_code
_entity_poly.pdbx_strand_id
1 'polypeptide(L)' 'MSRRIFLIVLDSFGIGAEPDAAEWGDEGSNTLCACASTGELDVPNMT' A
#
# COMPACT_ATOMS: atom_id res chain seq x y z
N MET A 1 -23.81 24.29 -6.22
CA MET A 1 -23.26 23.18 -5.43
C MET A 1 -21.92 22.81 -6.01
N SER A 2 -20.81 23.07 -5.31
CA SER A 2 -19.53 22.50 -5.72
C SER A 2 -19.58 20.99 -5.48
N ARG A 3 -19.11 20.21 -6.47
CA ARG A 3 -18.78 18.80 -6.23
C ARG A 3 -17.55 18.79 -5.31
N ARG A 4 -17.65 18.15 -4.15
CA ARG A 4 -16.55 18.04 -3.17
C ARG A 4 -15.79 16.74 -3.42
N ILE A 5 -14.47 16.79 -3.29
CA ILE A 5 -13.58 15.60 -3.30
C ILE A 5 -12.87 15.56 -1.95
N PHE A 6 -12.83 14.37 -1.34
CA PHE A 6 -12.01 14.08 -0.18
C PHE A 6 -10.90 13.11 -0.62
N LEU A 7 -9.68 13.61 -0.72
CA LEU A 7 -8.50 12.83 -1.09
C LEU A 7 -7.71 12.52 0.18
N ILE A 8 -7.38 11.24 0.38
CA ILE A 8 -6.56 10.76 1.48
C ILE A 8 -5.38 10.02 0.87
N VAL A 9 -4.17 10.40 1.24
CA VAL A 9 -2.93 9.74 0.83
C VAL A 9 -2.39 8.98 2.05
N LEU A 10 -2.26 7.67 1.92
CA LEU A 10 -1.56 6.83 2.87
C LEU A 10 -0.10 6.76 2.42
N ASP A 11 0.74 7.61 2.98
CA ASP A 11 2.12 7.76 2.55
C ASP A 11 2.88 6.43 2.68
N SER A 12 3.68 6.09 1.67
CA SER A 12 4.45 4.83 1.54
C SER A 12 3.66 3.51 1.58
N PHE A 13 2.31 3.54 1.59
CA PHE A 13 1.47 2.34 1.72
C PHE A 13 1.35 1.56 0.38
N GLY A 14 2.44 0.87 -0.01
CA GLY A 14 2.50 0.07 -1.23
C GLY A 14 1.75 -1.28 -1.14
N ILE A 15 1.29 -1.80 -2.28
CA ILE A 15 0.55 -3.07 -2.39
C ILE A 15 1.27 -4.16 -3.20
N GLY A 16 2.56 -3.95 -3.47
CA GLY A 16 3.39 -4.82 -4.29
C GLY A 16 4.40 -4.02 -5.12
N ALA A 17 5.41 -4.72 -5.62
CA ALA A 17 6.44 -4.16 -6.47
C ALA A 17 5.88 -3.74 -7.84
N GLU A 18 6.37 -2.63 -8.38
CA GLU A 18 6.13 -2.22 -9.77
C GLU A 18 6.96 -3.10 -10.73
N PRO A 19 6.54 -3.30 -11.99
CA PRO A 19 7.36 -3.87 -13.05
C PRO A 19 8.83 -3.44 -13.10
N ASP A 20 9.16 -2.19 -12.80
CA ASP A 20 10.52 -1.63 -12.82
C ASP A 20 11.30 -1.79 -11.50
N ALA A 21 10.73 -2.45 -10.48
CA ALA A 21 11.33 -2.51 -9.14
C ALA A 21 12.76 -3.08 -9.11
N ALA A 22 13.12 -3.94 -10.07
CA ALA A 22 14.49 -4.45 -10.21
C ALA A 22 15.52 -3.36 -10.55
N GLU A 23 15.12 -2.32 -11.27
CA GLU A 23 16.00 -1.16 -11.59
C GLU A 23 16.35 -0.33 -10.34
N TRP A 24 15.49 -0.40 -9.32
CA TRP A 24 15.62 0.33 -8.06
C TRP A 24 16.15 -0.52 -6.90
N GLY A 25 16.34 -1.82 -7.12
CA GLY A 25 16.76 -2.76 -6.07
C GLY A 25 15.63 -3.18 -5.11
N ASP A 26 14.37 -2.93 -5.49
CA ASP A 26 13.17 -3.20 -4.69
C ASP A 26 12.38 -4.43 -5.21
N GLU A 27 13.04 -5.31 -5.97
CA GLU A 27 12.42 -6.53 -6.50
C GLU A 27 11.79 -7.36 -5.37
N GLY A 28 10.51 -7.72 -5.55
CA GLY A 28 9.75 -8.49 -4.56
C GLY A 28 9.21 -7.70 -3.37
N SER A 29 9.42 -6.38 -3.32
CA SER A 29 8.82 -5.53 -2.29
C SER A 29 7.28 -5.64 -2.26
N ASN A 30 6.70 -5.73 -1.08
CA ASN A 30 5.24 -5.73 -0.90
C ASN A 30 4.88 -5.29 0.53
N THR A 31 4.67 -3.99 0.72
CA THR A 31 4.44 -3.39 2.04
C THR A 31 3.20 -3.96 2.73
N LEU A 32 2.03 -3.94 2.05
CA LEU A 32 0.80 -4.47 2.63
C LEU A 32 0.90 -5.96 2.98
N CYS A 33 1.47 -6.79 2.08
CA CYS A 33 1.65 -8.20 2.36
C CYS A 33 2.62 -8.44 3.52
N ALA A 34 3.71 -7.68 3.62
CA ALA A 34 4.64 -7.79 4.74
C ALA A 34 3.96 -7.48 6.08
N CYS A 35 3.11 -6.45 6.13
CA CYS A 35 2.29 -6.14 7.30
C CYS A 35 1.28 -7.27 7.61
N ALA A 36 0.51 -7.72 6.60
CA ALA A 36 -0.50 -8.75 6.77
C ALA A 36 0.11 -10.10 7.24
N SER A 37 1.30 -10.42 6.75
CA SER A 37 2.01 -11.66 7.06
C SER A 37 2.51 -11.74 8.51
N THR A 38 2.52 -10.62 9.24
CA THR A 38 2.83 -10.63 10.68
C THR A 38 1.74 -11.28 11.52
N GLY A 39 0.49 -11.30 11.04
CA GLY A 39 -0.68 -11.68 11.83
C GLY A 39 -1.24 -10.59 12.75
N GLU A 40 -0.60 -9.41 12.78
CA GLU A 40 -0.95 -8.30 13.69
C GLU A 40 -1.75 -7.18 13.00
N LEU A 41 -1.92 -7.25 11.66
CA LEU A 41 -2.62 -6.22 10.91
C LEU A 41 -4.14 -6.29 11.15
N ASP A 42 -4.68 -5.35 11.91
CA ASP A 42 -6.12 -5.18 12.16
C ASP A 42 -6.64 -3.88 11.52
N VAL A 43 -7.30 -4.00 10.36
CA VAL A 43 -7.83 -2.87 9.57
C VAL A 43 -9.26 -3.16 9.08
N PRO A 44 -10.25 -3.33 9.99
CA PRO A 44 -11.55 -3.92 9.68
C PRO A 44 -12.46 -3.08 8.76
N ASN A 45 -12.10 -1.82 8.51
CA ASN A 45 -12.81 -0.94 7.57
C ASN A 45 -12.22 -0.98 6.15
N MET A 46 -11.11 -1.69 5.94
CA MET A 46 -10.33 -1.74 4.69
C MET A 46 -9.99 -3.18 4.24
N THR A 47 -10.64 -4.19 4.83
CA THR A 47 -10.50 -5.62 4.48
C THR A 47 -11.24 -6.00 3.21
#